data_AF-A0A2M6IUB1-F1
#
_entry.id   AF-A0A2M6IUB1-F1
#
_cell.length_a   1.000
_cell.length_b   1.000
_cell.length_c   1.000
_cell.angle_alpha   90.00
_cell.angle_beta   90.00
_cell.angle_gamma   90.00
#
_symmetry.space_group_name_H-M   'P 1'
#
loop_
_entity.id
_entity.type
_entity.pdbx_description
1 polymer ?
#
loop_
_entity_poly.entity_id
_entity_poly.type
_entity_poly.pdbx_seq_one_letter_code
_entity_poly.pdbx_strand_id
1 'polypeptide(L)'
;MITMMTLTEVNYYSKKMWPLIVILLLVLLIFIVAVRLLFMYSSSQSSNSEVSTGELVKFDPIFDKIPAPKIESVANSSDFSLIMDTLDGSANVENATSAAKVYFIPQRNASFGFLSKIYSMATAVGIDTDITQHRLIDKTAIFDDGKRKLTIDIRTFNYIFEYKVTDEGDISAAEILPSEAAIISDATTFFSSLGRYPTLLSQGDKGVSYIKFDPLTLEVTPLKTAENANAAEVNAYLPDLNGIPVVSSNYYSSQNYVLSLLGSNSQKIVRAQVQHFERSAEQVGLYPIRSSQSAWEALQSGEGVVVSSLNTSGEVKIRKVFLAYFDPPNYQEYFQPVYVFLGGDEFVGYVPAITADFLLK
;
A
#
# COMPACT_ATOMS: atom_id res chain seq x y z
N MET A 1 -48.26 37.23 -27.80
CA MET A 1 -48.24 36.96 -29.25
C MET A 1 -47.01 36.08 -29.50
N ILE A 2 -47.19 34.77 -29.63
CA ILE A 2 -46.08 33.82 -29.85
C ILE A 2 -45.91 33.73 -31.37
N THR A 3 -44.82 34.28 -31.89
CA THR A 3 -44.51 34.25 -33.32
C THR A 3 -44.17 32.82 -33.71
N MET A 4 -45.09 32.13 -34.39
CA MET A 4 -44.82 30.81 -34.97
C MET A 4 -43.85 30.97 -36.14
N MET A 5 -42.58 30.61 -35.93
CA MET A 5 -41.62 30.53 -37.02
C MET A 5 -42.01 29.41 -37.99
N THR A 6 -41.89 29.67 -39.27
CA THR A 6 -42.13 28.65 -40.29
C THR A 6 -40.96 27.65 -40.32
N LEU A 7 -41.23 26.38 -40.67
CA LEU A 7 -40.20 25.32 -40.75
C LEU A 7 -39.01 25.70 -41.66
N THR A 8 -39.24 26.58 -42.63
CA THR A 8 -38.21 27.11 -43.53
C THR A 8 -37.30 28.13 -42.86
N GLU A 9 -37.84 29.03 -42.03
CA GLU A 9 -37.05 30.00 -41.26
C GLU A 9 -36.19 29.30 -40.21
N VAL A 10 -36.74 28.29 -39.53
CA VAL A 10 -35.98 27.48 -38.56
C VAL A 10 -34.79 26.79 -39.22
N ASN A 11 -34.97 26.22 -40.42
CA ASN A 11 -33.88 25.58 -41.17
C ASN A 11 -32.81 26.60 -41.63
N TYR A 12 -33.22 27.79 -42.05
CA TYR A 12 -32.30 28.87 -42.43
C TYR A 12 -31.44 29.33 -41.24
N TYR A 13 -32.05 29.60 -40.08
CA TYR A 13 -31.32 29.99 -38.88
C TYR A 13 -30.47 28.85 -38.31
N SER A 14 -30.95 27.61 -38.38
CA SER A 14 -30.19 26.42 -37.96
C SER A 14 -28.90 26.25 -38.76
N LYS A 15 -28.96 26.34 -40.10
CA LYS A 15 -27.76 26.24 -40.95
C LYS A 15 -26.79 27.41 -40.76
N LYS A 16 -27.31 28.60 -40.47
CA LYS A 16 -26.48 29.79 -40.22
C LYS A 16 -25.80 29.77 -38.85
N MET A 17 -26.44 29.17 -37.84
CA MET A 17 -25.92 29.09 -36.47
C MET A 17 -25.05 27.87 -36.20
N TRP A 18 -25.20 26.79 -36.96
CA TRP A 18 -24.39 25.57 -36.80
C TRP A 18 -22.87 25.80 -36.72
N PRO A 19 -22.22 26.58 -37.63
CA PRO A 19 -20.78 26.81 -37.53
C PRO A 19 -20.38 27.59 -36.27
N LEU A 20 -21.23 28.51 -35.78
CA LEU A 20 -20.96 29.28 -34.56
C LEU A 20 -21.04 28.38 -33.31
N ILE A 21 -21.99 27.45 -33.27
CA ILE A 21 -22.12 26.47 -32.17
C ILE A 21 -20.90 25.55 -32.13
N VAL A 22 -20.42 25.08 -33.29
CA VAL A 22 -19.23 24.22 -33.37
C VAL A 22 -17.98 24.97 -32.88
N ILE A 23 -17.80 26.24 -33.27
CA ILE A 23 -16.68 27.08 -32.78
C ILE A 23 -16.76 27.28 -31.27
N LEU A 24 -17.95 27.59 -30.74
CA LEU A 24 -18.15 27.75 -29.29
C LEU A 24 -17.77 26.48 -28.52
N LEU A 25 -18.16 25.30 -29.03
CA LEU A 25 -17.87 24.01 -28.41
C LEU A 25 -16.36 23.70 -28.44
N LEU A 26 -15.68 24.06 -29.53
CA LEU A 26 -14.23 23.89 -29.67
C LEU A 26 -13.45 24.80 -28.71
N VAL A 27 -13.87 26.06 -28.57
CA VAL A 27 -13.30 27.00 -27.58
C VAL A 27 -13.52 26.51 -26.15
N LEU A 28 -14.72 26.00 -25.83
CA LEU A 28 -15.03 25.43 -24.52
C LEU A 28 -14.11 24.22 -24.22
N LEU A 29 -13.89 23.36 -25.21
CA LEU A 29 -13.03 22.18 -25.05
C LEU A 29 -11.56 22.56 -24.82
N ILE A 30 -11.04 23.54 -25.57
CA ILE A 30 -9.69 24.09 -25.34
C ILE A 30 -9.58 24.72 -23.95
N PHE A 31 -10.60 25.46 -23.52
CA PHE A 31 -10.63 26.07 -22.18
C PHE A 31 -10.61 25.01 -21.07
N ILE A 32 -11.40 23.93 -21.19
CA ILE A 32 -11.41 22.82 -20.22
C ILE A 32 -10.05 22.15 -20.13
N VAL A 33 -9.39 21.91 -21.27
CA VAL A 33 -8.04 21.32 -21.31
C VAL A 33 -7.01 22.27 -20.71
N ALA A 34 -7.08 23.57 -21.01
CA ALA A 34 -6.18 24.57 -20.44
C ALA A 34 -6.33 24.70 -18.92
N VAL A 35 -7.56 24.68 -18.40
CA VAL A 35 -7.82 24.67 -16.95
C VAL A 35 -7.27 23.40 -16.30
N ARG A 36 -7.44 22.22 -16.92
CA ARG A 36 -6.84 20.97 -16.43
C ARG A 36 -5.32 21.03 -16.38
N LEU A 37 -4.68 21.56 -17.43
CA LEU A 37 -3.22 21.73 -17.48
C LEU A 37 -2.73 22.74 -16.44
N LEU A 38 -3.47 23.82 -16.21
CA LEU A 38 -3.15 24.82 -15.20
C LEU A 38 -3.27 24.24 -13.78
N PHE A 39 -4.31 23.45 -13.50
CA PHE A 39 -4.41 22.70 -12.24
C PHE A 39 -3.26 21.70 -12.08
N MET A 40 -2.94 20.92 -13.12
CA MET A 40 -1.82 19.96 -13.10
C MET A 40 -0.46 20.63 -12.86
N TYR A 41 -0.20 21.78 -13.49
CA TYR A 41 1.02 22.56 -13.30
C TYR A 41 1.07 23.18 -11.88
N SER A 42 -0.05 23.73 -11.39
CA SER A 42 -0.11 24.27 -10.04
C SER A 42 0.04 23.19 -8.95
N SER A 43 -0.47 21.98 -9.18
CA SER A 43 -0.27 20.84 -8.28
C SER A 43 1.14 20.26 -8.33
N SER A 44 1.90 20.53 -9.41
CA SER A 44 3.29 20.07 -9.55
C SER A 44 4.31 21.01 -8.89
N GLN A 45 3.89 22.21 -8.44
CA GLN A 45 4.79 23.25 -7.95
C GLN A 45 4.67 23.52 -6.44
N SER A 46 3.88 22.73 -5.70
CA SER A 46 3.85 22.75 -4.24
C SER A 46 4.97 21.93 -3.58
N SER A 47 5.88 21.35 -4.36
CA SER A 47 7.11 20.72 -3.85
C SER A 47 8.31 21.66 -4.02
N ASN A 48 8.19 22.90 -3.55
CA ASN A 48 9.35 23.77 -3.40
C ASN A 48 9.67 23.85 -1.91
N SER A 49 10.85 23.32 -1.60
CA SER A 49 11.59 23.37 -0.35
C SER A 49 11.29 24.60 0.50
N GLU A 50 10.64 24.38 1.65
CA GLU A 50 10.78 25.29 2.78
C GLU A 50 12.19 25.13 3.34
N VAL A 51 13.15 25.85 2.76
CA VAL A 51 14.37 26.22 3.49
C VAL A 51 13.94 27.26 4.52
N SER A 52 13.50 26.78 5.68
CA SER A 52 13.13 27.64 6.81
C SER A 52 14.37 28.34 7.35
N THR A 53 14.49 29.61 7.01
CA THR A 53 15.30 30.56 7.77
C THR A 53 14.67 30.76 9.15
N GLY A 54 15.14 30.02 10.15
CA GLY A 54 15.09 30.41 11.56
C GLY A 54 13.72 30.57 12.23
N GLU A 55 12.61 30.20 11.59
CA GLU A 55 11.31 30.15 12.26
C GLU A 55 11.23 28.82 13.05
N LEU A 56 11.12 28.91 14.37
CA LEU A 56 10.97 27.74 15.23
C LEU A 56 9.76 26.92 14.77
N VAL A 57 9.99 25.70 14.30
CA VAL A 57 8.92 24.77 13.88
C VAL A 57 7.95 24.63 15.06
N LYS A 58 6.76 25.22 14.91
CA LYS A 58 5.71 25.14 15.93
C LYS A 58 5.02 23.78 15.80
N PHE A 59 5.31 22.89 16.75
CA PHE A 59 4.63 21.59 16.83
C PHE A 59 3.14 21.76 17.16
N ASP A 60 2.31 20.84 16.66
CA ASP A 60 0.87 20.77 16.91
C ASP A 60 0.44 19.32 17.17
N PRO A 61 0.79 18.76 18.34
CA PRO A 61 0.52 17.37 18.68
C PRO A 61 -0.94 17.21 19.14
N ILE A 62 -1.90 17.31 18.21
CA ILE A 62 -3.35 17.34 18.51
C ILE A 62 -3.90 16.08 19.20
N PHE A 63 -3.13 14.98 19.24
CA PHE A 63 -3.52 13.72 19.88
C PHE A 63 -2.81 13.49 21.23
N ASP A 64 -2.16 14.52 21.79
CA ASP A 64 -1.32 14.42 22.98
C ASP A 64 -0.26 13.33 22.81
N LYS A 65 -0.10 12.44 23.79
CA LYS A 65 0.82 11.30 23.71
C LYS A 65 0.16 10.13 22.97
N ILE A 66 0.91 9.52 22.06
CA ILE A 66 0.43 8.43 21.20
C ILE A 66 1.23 7.14 21.46
N PRO A 67 0.65 5.95 21.29
CA PRO A 67 1.41 4.71 21.38
C PRO A 67 2.45 4.63 20.24
N ALA A 68 3.62 4.06 20.54
CA ALA A 68 4.61 3.74 19.51
C ALA A 68 3.99 2.80 18.45
N PRO A 69 4.47 2.84 17.19
CA PRO A 69 4.01 1.93 16.16
C PRO A 69 4.23 0.49 16.61
N LYS A 70 3.20 -0.35 16.48
CA LYS A 70 3.31 -1.78 16.75
C LYS A 70 3.92 -2.46 15.53
N ILE A 71 5.15 -2.95 15.68
CA ILE A 71 5.96 -3.56 14.63
C ILE A 71 6.33 -4.97 15.09
N GLU A 72 6.08 -5.96 14.25
CA GLU A 72 6.47 -7.35 14.53
C GLU A 72 7.98 -7.50 14.34
N SER A 73 8.63 -8.18 15.29
CA SER A 73 10.09 -8.35 15.30
C SER A 73 10.47 -9.77 14.93
N VAL A 74 11.49 -9.92 14.07
CA VAL A 74 12.10 -11.22 13.76
C VAL A 74 13.33 -11.52 14.62
N ALA A 75 13.97 -10.49 15.17
CA ALA A 75 15.13 -10.59 16.05
C ALA A 75 15.27 -9.34 16.94
N ASN A 76 16.00 -9.43 18.05
CA ASN A 76 16.29 -8.24 18.84
C ASN A 76 17.44 -7.45 18.20
N SER A 77 17.33 -6.13 18.10
CA SER A 77 18.43 -5.33 17.53
C SER A 77 19.69 -5.35 18.40
N SER A 78 19.56 -5.61 19.71
CA SER A 78 20.71 -5.79 20.61
C SER A 78 21.54 -7.04 20.35
N ASP A 79 21.01 -8.00 19.57
CA ASP A 79 21.72 -9.24 19.23
C ASP A 79 22.75 -9.02 18.10
N PHE A 80 22.78 -7.82 17.52
CA PHE A 80 23.66 -7.47 16.41
C PHE A 80 24.71 -6.43 16.83
N SER A 81 25.92 -6.60 16.30
CA SER A 81 26.97 -5.57 16.36
C SER A 81 26.84 -4.67 15.13
N LEU A 82 26.13 -3.55 15.29
CA LEU A 82 25.81 -2.65 14.18
C LEU A 82 26.93 -1.63 13.94
N ILE A 83 27.41 -1.55 12.70
CA ILE A 83 28.47 -0.63 12.26
C ILE A 83 27.90 0.29 11.18
N MET A 84 28.08 1.61 11.32
CA MET A 84 27.71 2.56 10.28
C MET A 84 28.70 2.50 9.11
N ASP A 85 28.20 2.24 7.91
CA ASP A 85 28.95 2.10 6.66
C ASP A 85 28.18 2.80 5.50
N THR A 86 27.67 3.99 5.79
CA THR A 86 27.06 4.90 4.81
C THR A 86 28.14 5.64 4.02
N LEU A 87 27.77 6.25 2.89
CA LEU A 87 28.73 6.96 2.02
C LEU A 87 29.49 8.09 2.73
N ASP A 88 28.86 8.74 3.71
CA ASP A 88 29.46 9.81 4.51
C ASP A 88 29.87 9.36 5.93
N GLY A 89 29.73 8.07 6.24
CA GLY A 89 30.04 7.49 7.55
C GLY A 89 29.11 7.94 8.68
N SER A 90 27.97 8.56 8.37
CA SER A 90 27.04 9.11 9.35
C SER A 90 25.64 8.51 9.23
N ALA A 91 24.83 8.66 10.28
CA ALA A 91 23.40 8.36 10.25
C ALA A 91 22.57 9.51 9.62
N ASN A 92 23.18 10.47 8.93
CA ASN A 92 22.45 11.64 8.43
C ASN A 92 21.38 11.21 7.43
N VAL A 93 20.17 11.74 7.63
CA VAL A 93 19.07 11.59 6.68
C VAL A 93 19.03 12.85 5.83
N GLU A 94 19.08 12.67 4.51
CA GLU A 94 18.94 13.77 3.56
C GLU A 94 17.60 14.47 3.79
N ASN A 95 17.60 15.80 3.88
CA ASN A 95 16.42 16.61 4.20
C ASN A 95 15.78 16.30 5.58
N ALA A 96 16.60 15.95 6.58
CA ALA A 96 16.12 15.71 7.94
C ALA A 96 15.29 16.90 8.46
N THR A 97 14.04 16.64 8.83
CA THR A 97 13.16 17.60 9.50
C THR A 97 13.19 17.41 11.01
N SER A 98 12.81 18.43 11.77
CA SER A 98 12.63 18.34 13.23
C SER A 98 11.25 17.84 13.64
N ALA A 99 10.32 17.74 12.69
CA ALA A 99 8.95 17.29 12.90
C ALA A 99 8.44 16.44 11.74
N ALA A 100 7.45 15.61 12.02
CA ALA A 100 6.71 14.85 11.02
C ALA A 100 5.21 14.81 11.36
N LYS A 101 4.39 14.65 10.33
CA LYS A 101 2.94 14.52 10.49
C LYS A 101 2.61 13.15 11.07
N VAL A 102 1.61 13.08 11.93
CA VAL A 102 0.99 11.86 12.41
C VAL A 102 -0.46 11.91 12.00
N TYR A 103 -0.97 10.84 11.40
CA TYR A 103 -2.35 10.78 10.91
C TYR A 103 -3.16 9.80 11.75
N PHE A 104 -4.37 10.19 12.13
CA PHE A 104 -5.29 9.27 12.78
C PHE A 104 -5.80 8.23 11.77
N ILE A 105 -5.88 6.97 12.20
CA ILE A 105 -6.51 5.87 11.47
C ILE A 105 -7.85 5.57 12.14
N PRO A 106 -8.99 5.99 11.57
CA PRO A 106 -10.30 5.78 12.18
C PRO A 106 -10.72 4.31 12.21
N GLN A 107 -11.25 3.86 13.34
CA GLN A 107 -12.02 2.61 13.39
C GLN A 107 -13.37 2.82 12.71
N ARG A 108 -13.57 2.11 11.60
CA ARG A 108 -14.88 2.09 10.93
C ARG A 108 -15.83 1.15 11.65
N ASN A 109 -17.11 1.46 11.59
CA ASN A 109 -18.18 0.52 11.92
C ASN A 109 -18.63 -0.22 10.66
N ALA A 110 -19.25 -1.39 10.83
CA ALA A 110 -19.83 -2.12 9.71
C ALA A 110 -20.91 -1.25 9.05
N SER A 111 -20.82 -1.08 7.73
CA SER A 111 -21.82 -0.32 6.98
C SER A 111 -23.11 -1.12 6.83
N PHE A 112 -24.27 -0.47 6.77
CA PHE A 112 -25.58 -1.15 6.63
C PHE A 112 -25.65 -2.10 5.41
N GLY A 113 -24.86 -1.85 4.35
CA GLY A 113 -24.81 -2.66 3.14
C GLY A 113 -23.72 -3.74 3.11
N PHE A 114 -23.07 -4.06 4.24
CA PHE A 114 -21.91 -4.97 4.24
C PHE A 114 -22.26 -6.36 3.69
N LEU A 115 -23.47 -6.88 3.94
CA LEU A 115 -23.92 -8.19 3.45
C LEU A 115 -23.83 -8.29 1.92
N SER A 116 -24.44 -7.35 1.19
CA SER A 116 -24.37 -7.36 -0.27
C SER A 116 -22.93 -7.30 -0.78
N LYS A 117 -22.07 -6.52 -0.11
CA LYS A 117 -20.66 -6.39 -0.47
C LYS A 117 -19.88 -7.69 -0.26
N ILE A 118 -20.00 -8.34 0.90
CA ILE A 118 -19.26 -9.57 1.18
C ILE A 118 -19.71 -10.73 0.27
N TYR A 119 -20.99 -10.81 -0.08
CA TYR A 119 -21.49 -11.80 -1.04
C TYR A 119 -20.97 -11.54 -2.46
N SER A 120 -20.94 -10.27 -2.89
CA SER A 120 -20.31 -9.90 -4.16
C SER A 120 -18.83 -10.26 -4.20
N MET A 121 -18.10 -10.09 -3.09
CA MET A 121 -16.69 -10.51 -2.98
C MET A 121 -16.55 -12.05 -3.06
N ALA A 122 -17.41 -12.80 -2.38
CA ALA A 122 -17.41 -14.26 -2.43
C ALA A 122 -17.68 -14.79 -3.86
N THR A 123 -18.68 -14.24 -4.55
CA THR A 123 -18.96 -14.58 -5.95
C THR A 123 -17.81 -14.20 -6.88
N ALA A 124 -17.11 -13.08 -6.63
CA ALA A 124 -15.97 -12.65 -7.44
C ALA A 124 -14.76 -13.60 -7.37
N VAL A 125 -14.58 -14.33 -6.26
CA VAL A 125 -13.60 -15.45 -6.16
C VAL A 125 -14.19 -16.80 -6.56
N GLY A 126 -15.43 -16.78 -7.07
CA GLY A 126 -16.16 -17.92 -7.62
C GLY A 126 -16.91 -18.79 -6.61
N ILE A 127 -17.00 -18.40 -5.34
CA ILE A 127 -17.79 -19.14 -4.35
C ILE A 127 -19.27 -19.05 -4.75
N ASP A 128 -19.92 -20.21 -4.84
CA ASP A 128 -21.36 -20.29 -5.05
C ASP A 128 -22.07 -19.90 -3.76
N THR A 129 -22.64 -18.70 -3.74
CA THR A 129 -23.27 -18.11 -2.56
C THR A 129 -24.73 -18.53 -2.39
N ASP A 130 -25.30 -19.32 -3.30
CA ASP A 130 -26.60 -19.97 -3.09
C ASP A 130 -26.42 -21.20 -2.19
N ILE A 131 -25.28 -21.89 -2.32
CA ILE A 131 -24.92 -23.07 -1.54
C ILE A 131 -24.12 -22.70 -0.28
N THR A 132 -23.07 -21.89 -0.44
CA THR A 132 -22.13 -21.56 0.63
C THR A 132 -22.44 -20.18 1.22
N GLN A 133 -23.10 -20.19 2.38
CA GLN A 133 -23.40 -18.98 3.14
C GLN A 133 -22.22 -18.57 4.05
N HIS A 134 -22.15 -17.29 4.39
CA HIS A 134 -21.15 -16.81 5.35
C HIS A 134 -21.43 -17.31 6.77
N ARG A 135 -20.37 -17.56 7.54
CA ARG A 135 -20.41 -17.48 9.01
C ARG A 135 -19.85 -16.14 9.45
N LEU A 136 -20.50 -15.52 10.42
CA LEU A 136 -20.00 -14.32 11.07
C LEU A 136 -19.43 -14.69 12.44
N ILE A 137 -18.15 -14.43 12.66
CA ILE A 137 -17.50 -14.50 13.99
C ILE A 137 -17.00 -13.10 14.30
N ASP A 138 -17.54 -12.51 15.37
CA ASP A 138 -17.34 -11.11 15.76
C ASP A 138 -17.62 -10.12 14.61
N LYS A 139 -16.57 -9.69 13.91
CA LYS A 139 -16.59 -8.70 12.83
C LYS A 139 -16.02 -9.27 11.53
N THR A 140 -15.90 -10.60 11.47
CA THR A 140 -15.25 -11.31 10.38
C THR A 140 -16.25 -12.27 9.74
N ALA A 141 -16.57 -12.00 8.47
CA ALA A 141 -17.34 -12.92 7.64
C ALA A 141 -16.41 -13.95 7.01
N ILE A 142 -16.79 -15.22 7.06
CA ILE A 142 -16.03 -16.34 6.52
C ILE A 142 -16.91 -17.12 5.57
N PHE A 143 -16.48 -17.24 4.31
CA PHE A 143 -17.00 -18.18 3.33
C PHE A 143 -15.98 -19.31 3.16
N ASP A 144 -16.45 -20.56 3.16
CA ASP A 144 -15.59 -21.73 2.99
C ASP A 144 -16.40 -22.82 2.28
N ASP A 145 -16.05 -23.13 1.03
CA ASP A 145 -16.67 -24.20 0.23
C ASP A 145 -15.84 -25.50 0.21
N GLY A 146 -14.82 -25.59 1.07
CA GLY A 146 -13.86 -26.69 1.14
C GLY A 146 -12.72 -26.62 0.10
N LYS A 147 -12.89 -25.81 -0.95
CA LYS A 147 -11.89 -25.55 -1.99
C LYS A 147 -11.35 -24.12 -1.93
N ARG A 148 -12.20 -23.16 -1.55
CA ARG A 148 -11.93 -21.73 -1.44
C ARG A 148 -12.39 -21.25 -0.09
N LYS A 149 -11.55 -20.44 0.52
CA LYS A 149 -11.83 -19.77 1.78
C LYS A 149 -11.61 -18.28 1.61
N LEU A 150 -12.64 -17.50 1.94
CA LEU A 150 -12.60 -16.04 1.90
C LEU A 150 -13.00 -15.50 3.27
N THR A 151 -12.07 -14.79 3.91
CA THR A 151 -12.24 -14.15 5.21
C THR A 151 -12.26 -12.64 5.02
N ILE A 152 -13.27 -11.93 5.54
CA ILE A 152 -13.46 -10.49 5.31
C ILE A 152 -13.81 -9.79 6.63
N ASP A 153 -13.08 -8.71 6.98
CA ASP A 153 -13.52 -7.80 8.04
C ASP A 153 -14.67 -6.92 7.51
N ILE A 154 -15.85 -6.99 8.12
CA ILE A 154 -17.06 -6.32 7.61
C ILE A 154 -17.04 -4.79 7.76
N ARG A 155 -16.03 -4.22 8.44
CA ARG A 155 -15.88 -2.78 8.66
C ARG A 155 -14.96 -2.13 7.62
N THR A 156 -13.90 -2.83 7.24
CA THR A 156 -12.87 -2.31 6.33
C THR A 156 -12.87 -3.01 4.97
N PHE A 157 -13.52 -4.17 4.88
CA PHE A 157 -13.46 -5.10 3.75
C PHE A 157 -12.04 -5.59 3.42
N ASN A 158 -11.10 -5.43 4.36
CA ASN A 158 -9.83 -6.14 4.30
C ASN A 158 -10.12 -7.65 4.28
N TYR A 159 -9.38 -8.38 3.46
CA TYR A 159 -9.69 -9.77 3.19
C TYR A 159 -8.43 -10.64 3.11
N ILE A 160 -8.65 -11.93 3.36
CA ILE A 160 -7.70 -13.01 3.10
C ILE A 160 -8.44 -14.05 2.26
N PHE A 161 -7.88 -14.39 1.11
CA PHE A 161 -8.37 -15.42 0.20
C PHE A 161 -7.36 -16.55 0.10
N GLU A 162 -7.84 -17.77 0.19
CA GLU A 162 -7.06 -19.00 0.05
C GLU A 162 -7.80 -19.98 -0.88
N TYR A 163 -7.06 -20.62 -1.77
CA TYR A 163 -7.55 -21.69 -2.63
C TYR A 163 -6.72 -22.95 -2.40
N LYS A 164 -7.40 -24.05 -2.11
CA LYS A 164 -6.78 -25.36 -1.93
C LYS A 164 -6.54 -26.00 -3.30
N VAL A 165 -5.26 -26.19 -3.61
CA VAL A 165 -4.81 -26.90 -4.80
C VAL A 165 -4.98 -28.40 -4.57
N THR A 166 -5.73 -29.08 -5.44
CA THR A 166 -6.10 -30.50 -5.26
C THR A 166 -5.53 -31.43 -6.34
N ASP A 167 -5.12 -30.89 -7.50
CA ASP A 167 -4.69 -31.68 -8.65
C ASP A 167 -3.23 -31.35 -9.01
N GLU A 168 -2.43 -32.37 -9.36
CA GLU A 168 -1.02 -32.19 -9.76
C GLU A 168 -0.84 -31.29 -11.00
N GLY A 169 -1.86 -31.24 -11.88
CA GLY A 169 -1.87 -30.41 -13.08
C GLY A 169 -1.95 -28.91 -12.81
N ASP A 170 -2.32 -28.48 -11.61
CA ASP A 170 -2.29 -27.06 -11.22
C ASP A 170 -0.85 -26.54 -10.98
N ILE A 171 0.14 -27.44 -10.85
CA ILE A 171 1.46 -27.16 -10.25
C ILE A 171 2.61 -27.40 -11.24
N SER A 172 2.30 -27.74 -12.49
CA SER A 172 3.31 -27.90 -13.53
C SER A 172 4.02 -26.58 -13.80
N ALA A 173 5.35 -26.60 -13.87
CA ALA A 173 6.12 -25.45 -14.33
C ALA A 173 5.61 -25.01 -15.72
N ALA A 174 5.29 -23.73 -15.88
CA ALA A 174 4.91 -23.21 -17.18
C ALA A 174 6.05 -23.43 -18.20
N GLU A 175 5.72 -23.98 -19.37
CA GLU A 175 6.67 -24.10 -20.49
C GLU A 175 7.18 -22.72 -20.94
N ILE A 176 6.33 -21.70 -20.81
CA ILE A 176 6.64 -20.30 -21.07
C ILE A 176 6.11 -19.47 -19.91
N LEU A 177 7.01 -18.77 -19.20
CA LEU A 177 6.60 -17.88 -18.11
C LEU A 177 5.94 -16.62 -18.68
N PRO A 178 4.80 -16.18 -18.11
CA PRO A 178 4.22 -14.88 -18.44
C PRO A 178 5.22 -13.74 -18.18
N SER A 179 5.08 -12.64 -18.91
CA SER A 179 5.88 -11.45 -18.63
C SER A 179 5.48 -10.84 -17.29
N GLU A 180 6.42 -10.16 -16.62
CA GLU A 180 6.16 -9.46 -15.35
C GLU A 180 4.94 -8.51 -15.45
N ALA A 181 4.81 -7.80 -16.57
CA ALA A 181 3.67 -6.93 -16.85
C ALA A 181 2.34 -7.70 -16.92
N ALA A 182 2.32 -8.92 -17.48
CA ALA A 182 1.12 -9.75 -17.50
C ALA A 182 0.76 -10.23 -16.09
N ILE A 183 1.75 -10.70 -15.31
CA ILE A 183 1.56 -11.14 -13.91
C ILE A 183 0.97 -9.98 -13.08
N ILE A 184 1.53 -8.78 -13.21
CA ILE A 184 1.05 -7.56 -12.56
C ILE A 184 -0.39 -7.22 -13.00
N SER A 185 -0.69 -7.30 -14.30
CA SER A 185 -2.02 -7.00 -14.85
C SER A 185 -3.08 -7.95 -14.27
N ASP A 186 -2.78 -9.24 -14.20
CA ASP A 186 -3.70 -10.26 -13.68
C ASP A 186 -3.96 -10.06 -12.18
N ALA A 187 -2.90 -9.80 -11.39
CA ALA A 187 -3.03 -9.46 -9.98
C ALA A 187 -3.89 -8.19 -9.75
N THR A 188 -3.67 -7.17 -10.57
CA THR A 188 -4.44 -5.91 -10.51
C THR A 188 -5.92 -6.12 -10.83
N THR A 189 -6.19 -6.96 -11.82
CA THR A 189 -7.55 -7.35 -12.21
C THR A 189 -8.24 -8.08 -11.05
N PHE A 190 -7.53 -8.97 -10.36
CA PHE A 190 -8.07 -9.68 -9.20
C PHE A 190 -8.35 -8.76 -8.01
N PHE A 191 -7.42 -7.87 -7.64
CA PHE A 191 -7.69 -6.87 -6.59
C PHE A 191 -8.96 -6.06 -6.91
N SER A 192 -9.13 -5.70 -8.20
CA SER A 192 -10.26 -4.92 -8.67
C SER A 192 -11.57 -5.70 -8.68
N SER A 193 -11.56 -7.01 -8.99
CA SER A 193 -12.77 -7.84 -9.04
C SER A 193 -13.45 -7.99 -7.67
N LEU A 194 -12.67 -8.03 -6.60
CA LEU A 194 -13.16 -8.01 -5.22
C LEU A 194 -13.72 -6.63 -4.83
N GLY A 195 -13.49 -5.60 -5.64
CA GLY A 195 -13.87 -4.22 -5.37
C GLY A 195 -13.27 -3.69 -4.08
N ARG A 196 -12.08 -4.20 -3.71
CA ARG A 196 -11.24 -3.73 -2.61
C ARG A 196 -9.81 -3.57 -3.14
N TYR A 197 -9.66 -2.63 -4.06
CA TYR A 197 -8.36 -2.12 -4.50
C TYR A 197 -8.29 -0.62 -4.25
N PRO A 198 -7.91 -0.18 -3.04
CA PRO A 198 -7.89 1.24 -2.71
C PRO A 198 -6.99 2.01 -3.67
N THR A 199 -7.43 3.22 -4.06
CA THR A 199 -6.72 4.06 -5.05
C THR A 199 -5.26 4.29 -4.69
N LEU A 200 -4.93 4.40 -3.40
CA LEU A 200 -3.54 4.53 -2.95
C LEU A 200 -2.70 3.31 -3.38
N LEU A 201 -3.15 2.08 -3.16
CA LEU A 201 -2.45 0.87 -3.62
C LEU A 201 -2.37 0.76 -5.16
N SER A 202 -3.19 1.51 -5.90
CA SER A 202 -3.10 1.61 -7.37
C SER A 202 -2.09 2.62 -7.87
N GLN A 203 -1.70 3.57 -7.01
CA GLN A 203 -0.73 4.61 -7.32
C GLN A 203 0.68 4.27 -6.83
N GLY A 204 0.79 3.37 -5.85
CA GLY A 204 2.08 2.89 -5.35
C GLY A 204 2.72 1.84 -6.26
N ASP A 205 3.97 1.54 -5.93
CA ASP A 205 4.77 0.58 -6.69
C ASP A 205 4.24 -0.85 -6.52
N LYS A 206 4.56 -1.68 -7.52
CA LYS A 206 4.24 -3.10 -7.54
C LYS A 206 5.52 -3.89 -7.72
N GLY A 207 5.81 -4.76 -6.77
CA GLY A 207 6.94 -5.69 -6.85
C GLY A 207 6.48 -7.08 -7.23
N VAL A 208 7.27 -7.80 -8.04
CA VAL A 208 7.04 -9.22 -8.33
C VAL A 208 8.12 -10.05 -7.67
N SER A 209 7.70 -10.98 -6.81
CA SER A 209 8.57 -11.97 -6.19
C SER A 209 8.29 -13.32 -6.83
N TYR A 210 9.32 -13.90 -7.46
CA TYR A 210 9.24 -15.26 -7.99
C TYR A 210 9.47 -16.25 -6.87
N ILE A 211 8.64 -17.28 -6.79
CA ILE A 211 8.70 -18.24 -5.70
C ILE A 211 8.59 -19.69 -6.19
N LYS A 212 9.13 -20.60 -5.38
CA LYS A 212 8.74 -22.00 -5.38
C LYS A 212 7.66 -22.19 -4.32
N PHE A 213 6.46 -22.53 -4.76
CA PHE A 213 5.32 -22.82 -3.91
C PHE A 213 5.10 -24.33 -3.83
N ASP A 214 5.04 -24.86 -2.60
CA ASP A 214 4.58 -26.21 -2.33
C ASP A 214 3.10 -26.16 -1.90
N PRO A 215 2.17 -26.70 -2.71
CA PRO A 215 0.74 -26.65 -2.42
C PRO A 215 0.27 -27.64 -1.35
N LEU A 216 1.06 -28.67 -1.03
CA LEU A 216 0.72 -29.65 0.00
C LEU A 216 1.04 -29.08 1.40
N THR A 217 2.19 -28.43 1.53
CA THR A 217 2.63 -27.80 2.79
C THR A 217 2.23 -26.32 2.89
N LEU A 218 1.82 -25.71 1.78
CA LEU A 218 1.60 -24.26 1.61
C LEU A 218 2.87 -23.43 1.82
N GLU A 219 4.05 -24.06 1.77
CA GLU A 219 5.33 -23.39 1.94
C GLU A 219 5.69 -22.55 0.70
N VAL A 220 6.28 -21.39 0.97
CA VAL A 220 6.74 -20.43 -0.03
C VAL A 220 8.24 -20.28 0.14
N THR A 221 9.00 -20.57 -0.93
CA THR A 221 10.45 -20.31 -0.98
C THR A 221 10.73 -19.21 -1.99
N PRO A 222 11.24 -18.03 -1.57
CA PRO A 222 11.57 -16.95 -2.49
C PRO A 222 12.75 -17.33 -3.39
N LEU A 223 12.69 -16.92 -4.65
CA LEU A 223 13.72 -17.15 -5.66
C LEU A 223 14.32 -15.82 -6.12
N LYS A 224 15.63 -15.83 -6.42
CA LYS A 224 16.32 -14.64 -6.95
C LYS A 224 15.96 -14.32 -8.40
N THR A 225 15.50 -15.32 -9.14
CA THR A 225 15.14 -15.21 -10.55
C THR A 225 13.83 -15.97 -10.80
N ALA A 226 13.22 -15.72 -11.94
CA ALA A 226 12.04 -16.46 -12.39
C ALA A 226 12.35 -17.93 -12.77
N GLU A 227 13.64 -18.29 -12.86
CA GLU A 227 14.07 -19.64 -13.22
C GLU A 227 13.61 -20.65 -12.16
N ASN A 228 12.92 -21.70 -12.58
CA ASN A 228 12.31 -22.74 -11.72
C ASN A 228 11.15 -22.28 -10.83
N ALA A 229 10.71 -21.02 -10.95
CA ALA A 229 9.51 -20.54 -10.28
C ALA A 229 8.28 -21.28 -10.82
N ASN A 230 7.42 -21.76 -9.91
CA ASN A 230 6.10 -22.29 -10.26
C ASN A 230 4.97 -21.35 -9.78
N ALA A 231 5.33 -20.24 -9.14
CA ALA A 231 4.39 -19.21 -8.71
C ALA A 231 5.06 -17.83 -8.68
N ALA A 232 4.24 -16.79 -8.74
CA ALA A 232 4.67 -15.41 -8.58
C ALA A 232 3.73 -14.67 -7.62
N GLU A 233 4.32 -13.90 -6.71
CA GLU A 233 3.62 -13.01 -5.80
C GLU A 233 3.77 -11.57 -6.27
N VAL A 234 2.65 -10.89 -6.48
CA VAL A 234 2.62 -9.45 -6.75
C VAL A 234 2.31 -8.72 -5.46
N ASN A 235 3.29 -7.97 -4.97
CA ASN A 235 3.20 -7.12 -3.79
C ASN A 235 2.79 -5.70 -4.20
N ALA A 236 1.74 -5.16 -3.59
CA ALA A 236 1.29 -3.78 -3.81
C ALA A 236 1.68 -2.91 -2.61
N TYR A 237 2.43 -1.84 -2.86
CA TYR A 237 2.89 -0.92 -1.82
C TYR A 237 2.08 0.37 -1.82
N LEU A 238 2.10 1.11 -0.71
CA LEU A 238 1.56 2.46 -0.68
C LEU A 238 2.55 3.44 -1.33
N PRO A 239 2.07 4.48 -2.03
CA PRO A 239 2.92 5.51 -2.60
C PRO A 239 3.51 6.39 -1.49
N ASP A 240 4.59 7.09 -1.81
CA ASP A 240 5.20 8.08 -0.95
C ASP A 240 4.19 9.12 -0.45
N LEU A 241 4.29 9.46 0.83
CA LEU A 241 3.46 10.46 1.47
C LEU A 241 4.20 11.77 1.62
N ASN A 242 3.87 12.75 0.79
CA ASN A 242 4.55 14.06 0.74
C ASN A 242 6.07 13.93 0.51
N GLY A 243 6.49 13.01 -0.37
CA GLY A 243 7.90 12.75 -0.66
C GLY A 243 8.64 11.92 0.41
N ILE A 244 7.93 11.43 1.43
CA ILE A 244 8.48 10.50 2.43
C ILE A 244 8.01 9.08 2.07
N PRO A 245 8.92 8.10 1.91
CA PRO A 245 8.56 6.72 1.61
C PRO A 245 7.60 6.11 2.61
N VAL A 246 6.80 5.14 2.17
CA VAL A 246 6.00 4.29 3.05
C VAL A 246 6.57 2.88 3.01
N VAL A 247 6.86 2.31 4.19
CA VAL A 247 7.45 0.97 4.33
C VAL A 247 6.49 0.01 5.02
N SER A 248 6.47 -1.22 4.55
CA SER A 248 5.66 -2.31 5.10
C SER A 248 6.29 -2.92 6.36
N SER A 249 5.55 -3.81 7.02
CA SER A 249 6.03 -4.53 8.21
C SER A 249 7.25 -5.41 8.00
N ASN A 250 7.50 -5.91 6.79
CA ASN A 250 8.63 -6.79 6.46
C ASN A 250 9.62 -6.14 5.48
N TYR A 251 9.38 -4.88 5.09
CA TYR A 251 10.15 -4.13 4.10
C TYR A 251 10.17 -4.72 2.67
N TYR A 252 10.64 -5.95 2.49
CA TYR A 252 10.80 -6.62 1.19
C TYR A 252 9.50 -7.22 0.64
N SER A 253 8.48 -7.43 1.46
CA SER A 253 7.14 -7.87 1.04
C SER A 253 6.05 -6.95 1.57
N SER A 254 4.86 -7.03 0.99
CA SER A 254 3.69 -6.26 1.38
C SER A 254 2.64 -7.18 1.99
N GLN A 255 1.90 -6.67 2.98
CA GLN A 255 0.68 -7.33 3.47
C GLN A 255 -0.49 -7.26 2.47
N ASN A 256 -0.31 -6.55 1.35
CA ASN A 256 -1.24 -6.46 0.24
C ASN A 256 -0.64 -7.18 -0.96
N TYR A 257 -1.09 -8.39 -1.25
CA TYR A 257 -0.49 -9.21 -2.31
C TYR A 257 -1.49 -10.13 -3.01
N VAL A 258 -1.10 -10.59 -4.19
CA VAL A 258 -1.74 -11.69 -4.92
C VAL A 258 -0.67 -12.71 -5.29
N LEU A 259 -0.82 -13.94 -4.82
CA LEU A 259 0.02 -15.06 -5.18
C LEU A 259 -0.69 -15.94 -6.21
N SER A 260 -0.03 -16.18 -7.33
CA SER A 260 -0.55 -17.00 -8.41
C SER A 260 0.40 -18.10 -8.84
N LEU A 261 -0.14 -19.28 -9.15
CA LEU A 261 0.59 -20.35 -9.82
C LEU A 261 0.84 -20.00 -11.28
N LEU A 262 2.05 -20.28 -11.75
CA LEU A 262 2.50 -20.10 -13.12
C LEU A 262 2.41 -21.46 -13.83
N GLY A 263 1.23 -21.77 -14.37
CA GLY A 263 0.95 -23.02 -15.10
C GLY A 263 0.77 -22.81 -16.60
N SER A 264 0.77 -23.91 -17.37
CA SER A 264 0.87 -23.90 -18.84
C SER A 264 -0.33 -23.29 -19.59
N ASN A 265 -1.54 -23.28 -19.00
CA ASN A 265 -2.76 -22.87 -19.70
C ASN A 265 -3.52 -21.70 -19.04
N SER A 266 -3.22 -21.35 -17.78
CA SER A 266 -3.79 -20.19 -17.10
C SER A 266 -3.11 -19.92 -15.76
N GLN A 267 -2.87 -18.65 -15.46
CA GLN A 267 -2.46 -18.22 -14.13
C GLN A 267 -3.61 -18.46 -13.13
N LYS A 268 -3.32 -19.10 -12.00
CA LYS A 268 -4.32 -19.44 -10.99
C LYS A 268 -3.98 -18.80 -9.66
N ILE A 269 -4.90 -17.99 -9.14
CA ILE A 269 -4.69 -17.30 -7.86
C ILE A 269 -4.96 -18.27 -6.72
N VAL A 270 -3.93 -18.48 -5.90
CA VAL A 270 -3.98 -19.43 -4.78
C VAL A 270 -4.06 -18.74 -3.43
N ARG A 271 -3.47 -17.55 -3.31
CA ARG A 271 -3.60 -16.71 -2.12
C ARG A 271 -3.70 -15.26 -2.54
N ALA A 272 -4.47 -14.49 -1.80
CA ALA A 272 -4.48 -13.05 -1.95
C ALA A 272 -4.92 -12.38 -0.66
N GLN A 273 -4.40 -11.19 -0.40
CA GLN A 273 -4.68 -10.45 0.80
C GLN A 273 -4.67 -8.96 0.55
N VAL A 274 -5.58 -8.24 1.21
CA VAL A 274 -5.50 -6.79 1.38
C VAL A 274 -5.71 -6.46 2.85
N GLN A 275 -4.68 -5.87 3.47
CA GLN A 275 -4.67 -5.37 4.83
C GLN A 275 -4.22 -3.91 4.79
N HIS A 276 -5.17 -3.04 4.44
CA HIS A 276 -4.94 -1.60 4.35
C HIS A 276 -5.91 -0.84 5.25
N PHE A 277 -5.38 0.15 5.98
CA PHE A 277 -6.15 1.01 6.86
C PHE A 277 -6.04 2.46 6.39
N GLU A 278 -7.17 3.05 6.03
CA GLU A 278 -7.21 4.40 5.47
C GLU A 278 -6.99 5.44 6.57
N ARG A 279 -5.97 6.29 6.40
CA ARG A 279 -5.70 7.43 7.28
C ARG A 279 -6.68 8.58 7.05
N SER A 280 -6.95 9.36 8.09
CA SER A 280 -7.71 10.61 8.00
C SER A 280 -6.86 11.70 7.34
N ALA A 281 -7.44 12.42 6.39
CA ALA A 281 -6.82 13.61 5.81
C ALA A 281 -7.05 14.87 6.67
N GLU A 282 -8.03 14.82 7.57
CA GLU A 282 -8.49 15.96 8.39
C GLU A 282 -7.88 15.94 9.80
N GLN A 283 -7.67 14.75 10.35
CA GLN A 283 -7.09 14.57 11.68
C GLN A 283 -5.60 14.28 11.55
N VAL A 284 -4.81 15.34 11.57
CA VAL A 284 -3.36 15.31 11.39
C VAL A 284 -2.69 16.17 12.46
N GLY A 285 -1.77 15.59 13.22
CA GLY A 285 -0.91 16.31 14.17
C GLY A 285 0.51 16.45 13.65
N LEU A 286 1.22 17.49 14.08
CA LEU A 286 2.64 17.70 13.77
C LEU A 286 3.47 17.43 15.03
N TYR A 287 4.23 16.34 15.02
CA TYR A 287 4.97 15.85 16.17
C TYR A 287 6.47 16.06 16.00
N PRO A 288 7.20 16.39 17.09
CA PRO A 288 8.65 16.39 17.06
C PRO A 288 9.18 14.97 16.85
N ILE A 289 10.22 14.86 16.02
CA ILE A 289 10.92 13.59 15.79
C ILE A 289 12.33 13.61 16.37
N ARG A 290 12.82 12.46 16.81
CA ARG A 290 14.21 12.29 17.26
C ARG A 290 15.16 12.54 16.10
N SER A 291 16.39 12.97 16.39
CA SER A 291 17.43 13.07 15.36
C SER A 291 17.80 11.67 14.84
N SER A 292 18.33 11.59 13.63
CA SER A 292 18.76 10.30 13.07
C SER A 292 19.92 9.67 13.86
N GLN A 293 20.80 10.49 14.45
CA GLN A 293 21.84 10.04 15.38
C GLN A 293 21.23 9.41 16.65
N SER A 294 20.20 10.04 17.23
CA SER A 294 19.50 9.48 18.39
C SER A 294 18.74 8.20 18.03
N ALA A 295 18.18 8.11 16.82
CA ALA A 295 17.56 6.89 16.33
C ALA A 295 18.59 5.76 16.12
N TRP A 296 19.79 6.10 15.64
CA TRP A 296 20.89 5.16 15.51
C TRP A 296 21.33 4.59 16.87
N GLU A 297 21.51 5.45 17.87
CA GLU A 297 21.85 5.04 19.24
C GLU A 297 20.76 4.14 19.84
N ALA A 298 19.48 4.47 19.59
CA ALA A 298 18.36 3.64 20.03
C ALA A 298 18.33 2.26 19.35
N LEU A 299 18.68 2.18 18.07
CA LEU A 299 18.80 0.89 17.38
C LEU A 299 19.91 0.03 18.02
N GLN A 300 21.07 0.64 18.30
CA GLN A 300 22.20 -0.03 18.96
C GLN A 300 21.88 -0.45 20.41
N SER A 301 21.03 0.28 21.12
CA SER A 301 20.66 -0.01 22.51
C SER A 301 19.57 -1.08 22.66
N GLY A 302 19.03 -1.62 21.56
CA GLY A 302 17.94 -2.59 21.60
C GLY A 302 16.53 -1.99 21.62
N GLU A 303 16.40 -0.67 21.46
CA GLU A 303 15.09 0.01 21.38
C GLU A 303 14.48 -0.02 19.96
N GLY A 304 15.24 -0.48 18.98
CA GLY A 304 14.76 -0.71 17.62
C GLY A 304 14.19 -2.11 17.42
N VAL A 305 13.48 -2.28 16.32
CA VAL A 305 12.87 -3.56 15.91
C VAL A 305 13.55 -4.03 14.63
N VAL A 306 14.03 -5.28 14.60
CA VAL A 306 14.54 -5.89 13.37
C VAL A 306 13.36 -6.55 12.67
N VAL A 307 13.06 -6.09 11.46
CA VAL A 307 11.91 -6.59 10.68
C VAL A 307 12.31 -7.58 9.59
N SER A 308 13.57 -7.57 9.18
CA SER A 308 14.14 -8.54 8.23
C SER A 308 15.62 -8.72 8.54
N SER A 309 16.11 -9.95 8.40
CA SER A 309 17.53 -10.32 8.43
C SER A 309 17.69 -11.80 8.08
N LEU A 310 18.73 -12.16 7.32
CA LEU A 310 19.08 -13.57 7.08
C LEU A 310 19.75 -14.23 8.29
N ASN A 311 20.32 -13.42 9.19
CA ASN A 311 20.99 -13.86 10.41
C ASN A 311 20.20 -13.41 11.64
N THR A 312 20.25 -14.16 12.74
CA THR A 312 19.60 -13.77 14.01
C THR A 312 20.52 -12.97 14.94
N SER A 313 21.82 -12.90 14.62
CA SER A 313 22.82 -12.16 15.38
C SER A 313 24.08 -11.95 14.53
N GLY A 314 25.01 -11.13 15.01
CA GLY A 314 26.32 -10.94 14.38
C GLY A 314 26.59 -9.50 13.93
N GLU A 315 27.68 -9.30 13.20
CA GLU A 315 28.06 -7.98 12.70
C GLU A 315 27.22 -7.60 11.48
N VAL A 316 26.63 -6.40 11.50
CA VAL A 316 25.88 -5.86 10.36
C VAL A 316 26.37 -4.46 10.03
N LYS A 317 26.72 -4.25 8.76
CA LYS A 317 27.08 -2.94 8.23
C LYS A 317 25.85 -2.23 7.70
N ILE A 318 25.49 -1.10 8.30
CA ILE A 318 24.37 -0.26 7.89
C ILE A 318 24.80 0.67 6.76
N ARG A 319 24.17 0.52 5.60
CA ARG A 319 24.53 1.21 4.36
C ARG A 319 23.62 2.38 4.01
N LYS A 320 22.40 2.41 4.55
CA LYS A 320 21.43 3.46 4.28
C LYS A 320 20.55 3.72 5.50
N VAL A 321 20.31 4.99 5.79
CA VAL A 321 19.38 5.46 6.81
C VAL A 321 18.44 6.47 6.18
N PHE A 322 17.14 6.35 6.43
CA PHE A 322 16.15 7.33 5.96
C PHE A 322 14.90 7.34 6.83
N LEU A 323 14.12 8.41 6.71
CA LEU A 323 12.81 8.54 7.34
C LEU A 323 11.73 7.96 6.43
N ALA A 324 10.80 7.19 6.99
CA ALA A 324 9.66 6.64 6.28
C ALA A 324 8.40 6.68 7.14
N TYR A 325 7.22 6.46 6.56
CA TYR A 325 6.01 6.11 7.30
C TYR A 325 5.83 4.59 7.34
N PHE A 326 5.31 4.10 8.46
CA PHE A 326 5.02 2.69 8.64
C PHE A 326 3.60 2.34 8.19
N ASP A 327 3.47 1.39 7.24
CA ASP A 327 2.21 0.79 6.83
C ASP A 327 1.92 -0.48 7.65
N PRO A 328 0.94 -0.43 8.57
CA PRO A 328 0.76 -1.49 9.55
C PRO A 328 -0.08 -2.65 9.01
N PRO A 329 0.31 -3.91 9.26
CA PRO A 329 -0.45 -5.08 8.81
C PRO A 329 -1.73 -5.29 9.63
N ASN A 330 -1.71 -4.80 10.87
CA ASN A 330 -2.81 -4.86 11.82
C ASN A 330 -3.26 -3.45 12.19
N TYR A 331 -4.54 -3.30 12.56
CA TYR A 331 -5.06 -2.00 12.96
C TYR A 331 -4.27 -1.43 14.14
N GLN A 332 -3.86 -0.17 13.98
CA GLN A 332 -3.37 0.70 15.05
C GLN A 332 -3.92 2.12 14.81
N GLU A 333 -4.00 2.92 15.86
CA GLU A 333 -4.74 4.18 15.84
C GLU A 333 -4.06 5.29 15.03
N TYR A 334 -2.76 5.16 14.76
CA TYR A 334 -1.96 6.21 14.15
C TYR A 334 -1.05 5.66 13.05
N PHE A 335 -1.02 6.39 11.93
CA PHE A 335 -0.04 6.23 10.87
C PHE A 335 1.14 7.15 11.20
N GLN A 336 2.28 6.55 11.53
CA GLN A 336 3.40 7.22 12.18
C GLN A 336 4.72 7.03 11.43
N PRO A 337 5.66 7.98 11.55
CA PRO A 337 6.98 7.87 10.96
C PRO A 337 7.92 6.95 11.77
N VAL A 338 8.83 6.30 11.05
CA VAL A 338 9.92 5.46 11.55
C VAL A 338 11.23 5.80 10.83
N TYR A 339 12.35 5.67 11.52
CA TYR A 339 13.65 5.60 10.89
C TYR A 339 13.91 4.18 10.41
N VAL A 340 14.40 4.05 9.18
CA VAL A 340 14.71 2.79 8.52
C VAL A 340 16.22 2.69 8.34
N PHE A 341 16.80 1.59 8.82
CA PHE A 341 18.22 1.27 8.72
C PHE A 341 18.39 0.02 7.86
N LEU A 342 19.00 0.17 6.68
CA LEU A 342 19.27 -0.95 5.77
C LEU A 342 20.72 -1.39 5.90
N GLY A 343 20.93 -2.69 6.11
CA GLY A 343 22.24 -3.28 6.26
C GLY A 343 22.56 -4.38 5.26
N GLY A 344 23.72 -5.02 5.45
CA GLY A 344 24.05 -6.28 4.78
C GLY A 344 23.11 -7.42 5.19
N ASP A 345 23.15 -8.53 4.44
CA ASP A 345 22.39 -9.76 4.73
C ASP A 345 20.88 -9.53 4.95
N GLU A 346 20.29 -8.65 4.13
CA GLU A 346 18.87 -8.27 4.16
C GLU A 346 18.41 -7.72 5.53
N PHE A 347 19.35 -7.20 6.31
CA PHE A 347 19.04 -6.55 7.58
C PHE A 347 18.23 -5.28 7.36
N VAL A 348 17.10 -5.19 8.04
CA VAL A 348 16.27 -3.99 8.11
C VAL A 348 15.85 -3.76 9.57
N GLY A 349 16.27 -2.61 10.11
CA GLY A 349 15.90 -2.15 11.43
C GLY A 349 14.96 -0.93 11.36
N TYR A 350 13.89 -0.95 12.15
CA TYR A 350 12.98 0.18 12.33
C TYR A 350 13.10 0.76 13.73
N VAL A 351 13.07 2.08 13.83
CA VAL A 351 13.01 2.81 15.10
C VAL A 351 11.88 3.84 15.03
N PRO A 352 10.95 3.90 16.01
CA PRO A 352 9.94 4.96 16.06
C PRO A 352 10.58 6.34 15.97
N ALA A 353 10.10 7.19 15.05
CA ALA A 353 10.70 8.51 14.86
C ALA A 353 10.17 9.56 15.83
N ILE A 354 8.98 9.38 16.42
CA ILE A 354 8.43 10.33 17.41
C ILE A 354 9.29 10.31 18.68
N THR A 355 9.54 11.49 19.27
CA THR A 355 10.33 11.59 20.51
C THR A 355 9.61 10.92 21.69
N ALA A 356 10.38 10.36 22.63
CA ALA A 356 9.85 9.59 23.75
C ALA A 356 8.88 10.39 24.65
N ASP A 357 9.03 11.72 24.72
CA ASP A 357 8.13 12.58 25.49
C ASP A 357 6.69 12.55 24.98
N PHE A 358 6.50 12.28 23.68
CA PHE A 358 5.21 12.19 23.01
C PHE A 358 4.73 10.75 22.79
N LEU A 359 5.49 9.76 23.26
CA LEU A 359 5.09 8.37 23.24
C LEU A 359 4.47 7.95 24.58
N LEU A 360 3.45 7.10 24.53
CA LEU A 360 2.94 6.39 25.70
C LEU A 360 4.00 5.38 26.18
N LYS A 361 4.17 5.29 27.50
CA LYS A 361 5.09 4.34 28.15
C LYS A 361 4.49 2.96 28.26
#